data_AF-A0A2I0M2N8-F1
#
_entry.id   AF-A0A2I0M2N8-F1
#
_cell.length_a   1.000
_cell.length_b   1.000
_cell.length_c   1.000
_cell.angle_alpha   90.00
_cell.angle_beta   90.00
_cell.angle_gamma   90.00
#
_symmetry.space_group_name_H-M   'P 1'
#
loop_
_entity.id
_entity.type
_entity.pdbx_description
1 polymer ?
#
loop_
_entity_poly.entity_id
_entity_poly.type
_entity_poly.pdbx_seq_one_letter_code
_entity_poly.pdbx_strand_id
1 'polypeptide(L)'
;MYYAFTDKLFLQREAGSKIVQSPENFRGFRVSNLTHANRLVVHEEIMTSTTTVKLKPSAKPGVTLTFLLTADPEHISVGRAVERQRTTLEGELCFYQKHLVGAFNVFSHLSERFAAFRIPSSPEVQGWVRSVRAQKEVLFLHINDGSSLENLQVVADPSLENRDLTFGSAVEVEGKLVKSPHRMQNMELKAETIRVVGPCDTWLFPLKMKERHPLEYVRQFPHLRCRNNTLGSLLRIRSEATAAIHSFFQDNGYVHIHTPIITSNDCEGAGELFQIEASNEAKESAEKTHFFNVPAFLTVSGQLHLEVMAGAFTHVFTFGPTFRAENSQSRRHLAEFYMVEAELSFTENLQDVTQVIEDLVKTATSTVLSKCPRDVELFHKYVAPAQKDRLEQMLKNKFVTISYNEAVEILKQASQTFTFKPEWGCDLQTEHEKYLVKHCGEVPLFVINYPYDLKPFYMRDNEDGPQRTVAAVDLLVPGIGELCGGSLREERLPFLESRLQRLGLADTYQWYLDLRKFGSVPHGGFGMGFERYLQYILGVDNIKDVIPFPRFSHSCLL
;
A
#
# COMPACT_ATOMS: atom_id res chain seq x y z
N MET A 1 -38.20 21.21 0.41
CA MET A 1 -38.31 20.51 -0.89
C MET A 1 -37.89 19.06 -0.62
N TYR A 2 -38.71 18.07 -1.02
CA TYR A 2 -38.68 16.63 -0.67
C TYR A 2 -37.39 16.08 -0.02
N TYR A 3 -37.35 15.68 1.26
CA TYR A 3 -38.10 14.67 2.08
C TYR A 3 -37.26 13.41 2.32
N ALA A 4 -37.06 13.08 3.61
CA ALA A 4 -36.38 11.89 4.09
C ALA A 4 -37.28 10.65 4.04
N PHE A 5 -36.66 9.46 4.04
CA PHE A 5 -37.27 8.26 4.61
C PHE A 5 -36.24 7.50 5.46
N THR A 6 -36.57 7.39 6.74
CA THR A 6 -36.01 6.41 7.68
C THR A 6 -36.74 5.09 7.52
N ASP A 7 -36.06 3.96 7.70
CA ASP A 7 -36.73 2.73 8.13
C ASP A 7 -35.98 2.08 9.31
N LYS A 8 -36.75 1.73 10.34
CA LYS A 8 -36.26 1.09 11.57
C LYS A 8 -36.53 -0.41 11.49
N LEU A 9 -35.53 -1.21 11.86
CA LEU A 9 -35.80 -2.54 12.42
C LEU A 9 -36.68 -2.37 13.67
N PHE A 10 -37.79 -3.10 13.76
CA PHE A 10 -38.21 -3.73 15.01
C PHE A 10 -39.06 -4.97 14.73
N LEU A 11 -38.67 -6.09 15.33
CA LEU A 11 -39.50 -7.30 15.40
C LEU A 11 -40.68 -7.06 16.34
N GLN A 12 -41.86 -7.57 16.01
CA GLN A 12 -42.89 -7.81 17.01
C GLN A 12 -43.51 -9.21 16.87
N ARG A 13 -43.59 -9.88 18.02
CA ARG A 13 -44.23 -11.17 18.24
C ARG A 13 -45.74 -10.99 18.49
N GLU A 14 -46.39 -12.16 18.53
CA GLU A 14 -47.67 -12.47 19.19
C GLU A 14 -48.98 -12.21 18.43
N ALA A 15 -49.73 -13.32 18.30
CA ALA A 15 -51.12 -13.38 17.90
C ALA A 15 -52.00 -13.44 19.17
N GLY A 16 -53.14 -12.74 19.19
CA GLY A 16 -53.90 -12.59 20.44
C GLY A 16 -55.33 -12.04 20.33
N SER A 17 -56.10 -12.46 19.31
CA SER A 17 -57.58 -12.53 19.31
C SER A 17 -58.43 -11.41 19.97
N LYS A 18 -59.28 -10.72 19.18
CA LYS A 18 -60.77 -10.87 19.18
C LYS A 18 -61.54 -9.74 18.46
N ILE A 19 -62.39 -10.16 17.51
CA ILE A 19 -63.78 -9.71 17.21
C ILE A 19 -64.09 -8.19 17.09
N VAL A 20 -64.60 -7.76 15.92
CA VAL A 20 -65.97 -7.19 15.69
C VAL A 20 -66.07 -6.46 14.33
N GLN A 21 -67.07 -6.88 13.53
CA GLN A 21 -67.74 -6.20 12.40
C GLN A 21 -67.03 -5.90 11.06
N SER A 22 -67.87 -5.93 10.03
CA SER A 22 -67.68 -5.81 8.57
C SER A 22 -68.66 -4.73 8.04
N PRO A 23 -68.89 -4.49 6.72
CA PRO A 23 -68.26 -5.05 5.51
C PRO A 23 -67.90 -3.99 4.41
N GLU A 24 -67.58 -4.49 3.21
CA GLU A 24 -67.66 -3.85 1.86
C GLU A 24 -66.39 -3.13 1.33
N ASN A 25 -65.94 -3.24 0.06
CA ASN A 25 -66.43 -3.94 -1.15
C ASN A 25 -65.30 -4.22 -2.19
N PHE A 26 -65.60 -4.96 -3.29
CA PHE A 26 -64.78 -5.28 -4.49
C PHE A 26 -63.68 -6.38 -4.34
N ARG A 27 -63.79 -7.60 -4.94
CA ARG A 27 -63.72 -8.03 -6.37
C ARG A 27 -62.40 -7.62 -7.07
N GLY A 28 -61.56 -8.44 -7.72
CA GLY A 28 -61.36 -9.88 -8.01
C GLY A 28 -60.10 -10.00 -8.92
N PHE A 29 -59.52 -11.12 -9.38
CA PHE A 29 -59.78 -12.57 -9.44
C PHE A 29 -58.45 -13.33 -9.14
N ARG A 30 -58.44 -14.48 -8.46
CA ARG A 30 -58.55 -15.89 -8.93
C ARG A 30 -57.35 -16.44 -9.74
N VAL A 31 -56.68 -17.45 -9.15
CA VAL A 31 -55.57 -18.25 -9.69
C VAL A 31 -56.07 -19.59 -10.23
N SER A 32 -55.38 -20.16 -11.22
CA SER A 32 -55.53 -21.54 -11.72
C SER A 32 -54.28 -21.94 -12.54
N ASN A 33 -53.84 -23.21 -12.66
CA ASN A 33 -53.89 -24.39 -11.78
C ASN A 33 -53.08 -25.52 -12.47
N LEU A 34 -52.30 -26.35 -11.73
CA LEU A 34 -51.91 -27.74 -12.10
C LEU A 34 -50.99 -27.94 -13.37
N THR A 35 -50.23 -29.03 -13.60
CA THR A 35 -50.19 -30.39 -13.02
C THR A 35 -48.81 -31.09 -13.25
N HIS A 36 -48.41 -32.00 -12.34
CA HIS A 36 -47.76 -33.34 -12.48
C HIS A 36 -47.27 -33.85 -13.87
N ALA A 37 -46.34 -34.82 -14.02
CA ALA A 37 -45.32 -35.49 -13.18
C ALA A 37 -44.56 -36.53 -14.06
N ASN A 38 -43.38 -37.04 -13.65
CA ASN A 38 -43.01 -38.48 -13.66
C ASN A 38 -41.52 -38.77 -13.32
N ARG A 39 -41.29 -39.90 -12.64
CA ARG A 39 -39.96 -40.48 -12.35
C ARG A 39 -39.48 -41.36 -13.52
N LEU A 40 -38.17 -41.56 -13.62
CA LEU A 40 -37.56 -42.68 -14.34
C LEU A 40 -36.40 -43.24 -13.50
N VAL A 41 -36.33 -44.57 -13.38
CA VAL A 41 -35.33 -45.31 -12.59
C VAL A 41 -34.33 -45.93 -13.56
N VAL A 42 -33.03 -45.92 -13.23
CA VAL A 42 -31.99 -46.63 -13.98
C VAL A 42 -31.07 -47.36 -12.97
N HIS A 43 -30.69 -48.58 -13.31
CA HIS A 43 -29.90 -49.50 -12.47
C HIS A 43 -28.41 -49.12 -12.38
N GLU A 44 -27.76 -49.52 -11.29
CA GLU A 44 -26.30 -49.63 -11.23
C GLU A 44 -25.82 -50.84 -12.05
N GLU A 45 -24.80 -50.63 -12.89
CA GLU A 45 -23.97 -51.69 -13.43
C GLU A 45 -22.51 -51.23 -13.44
N ILE A 46 -21.62 -51.98 -12.77
CA ILE A 46 -20.22 -51.61 -12.59
C ILE A 46 -19.43 -52.11 -13.80
N MET A 47 -18.91 -51.19 -14.62
CA MET A 47 -17.87 -51.51 -15.62
C MET A 47 -16.63 -50.64 -15.47
N THR A 48 -15.53 -51.29 -15.12
CA THR A 48 -14.18 -50.71 -15.09
C THR A 48 -13.53 -50.75 -16.48
N SER A 49 -13.48 -49.64 -17.19
CA SER A 49 -12.44 -49.43 -18.24
C SER A 49 -12.25 -47.97 -18.64
N THR A 50 -11.01 -47.58 -18.87
CA THR A 50 -10.59 -46.25 -19.32
C THR A 50 -10.92 -46.06 -20.81
N THR A 51 -11.82 -45.14 -21.16
CA THR A 51 -12.11 -44.80 -22.56
C THR A 51 -11.99 -43.29 -22.81
N THR A 52 -11.03 -42.90 -23.65
CA THR A 52 -10.79 -41.50 -24.03
C THR A 52 -11.77 -41.05 -25.13
N VAL A 53 -12.80 -40.30 -24.77
CA VAL A 53 -13.76 -39.76 -25.75
C VAL A 53 -13.25 -38.44 -26.35
N LYS A 54 -12.89 -38.44 -27.64
CA LYS A 54 -12.64 -37.22 -28.42
C LYS A 54 -13.97 -36.61 -28.86
N LEU A 55 -14.31 -35.42 -28.35
CA LEU A 55 -15.45 -34.63 -28.85
C LEU A 55 -15.02 -33.71 -30.01
N LYS A 56 -15.74 -33.78 -31.13
CA LYS A 56 -15.70 -32.77 -32.20
C LYS A 56 -16.63 -31.61 -31.85
N PRO A 57 -16.31 -30.36 -32.22
CA PRO A 57 -17.21 -29.23 -32.00
C PRO A 57 -18.34 -29.22 -33.03
N SER A 58 -19.60 -29.26 -32.58
CA SER A 58 -20.75 -28.80 -33.35
C SER A 58 -21.59 -27.87 -32.48
N ALA A 59 -21.87 -26.67 -33.01
CA ALA A 59 -22.43 -25.58 -32.22
C ALA A 59 -23.96 -25.67 -32.10
N LYS A 60 -24.47 -25.27 -30.92
CA LYS A 60 -25.72 -24.50 -30.72
C LYS A 60 -25.71 -23.89 -29.31
N PRO A 61 -26.04 -22.60 -29.12
CA PRO A 61 -26.07 -21.99 -27.80
C PRO A 61 -27.40 -22.25 -27.08
N GLY A 62 -27.35 -22.43 -25.75
CA GLY A 62 -28.53 -22.40 -24.88
C GLY A 62 -28.98 -23.73 -24.28
N VAL A 63 -28.15 -24.34 -23.41
CA VAL A 63 -28.60 -25.30 -22.39
C VAL A 63 -27.80 -25.04 -21.11
N THR A 64 -28.49 -24.76 -20.00
CA THR A 64 -27.89 -24.65 -18.66
C THR A 64 -28.06 -25.98 -17.94
N LEU A 65 -26.96 -26.60 -17.50
CA LEU A 65 -26.96 -27.80 -16.67
C LEU A 65 -26.79 -27.40 -15.19
N THR A 66 -27.79 -27.69 -14.37
CA THR A 66 -27.72 -27.48 -12.91
C THR A 66 -27.39 -28.81 -12.24
N PHE A 67 -26.30 -28.86 -11.48
CA PHE A 67 -25.94 -30.01 -10.66
C PHE A 67 -26.36 -29.77 -9.21
N LEU A 68 -27.17 -30.67 -8.65
CA LEU A 68 -27.46 -30.75 -7.22
C LEU A 68 -26.60 -31.86 -6.62
N LEU A 69 -25.74 -31.50 -5.67
CA LEU A 69 -24.98 -32.45 -4.86
C LEU A 69 -25.50 -32.39 -3.42
N THR A 70 -26.22 -33.42 -3.01
CA THR A 70 -26.51 -33.72 -1.59
C THR A 70 -25.39 -34.61 -1.07
N ALA A 71 -24.69 -34.17 -0.01
CA ALA A 71 -23.70 -34.98 0.69
C ALA A 71 -24.32 -35.57 1.96
N ASP A 72 -24.07 -36.86 2.19
CA ASP A 72 -24.39 -37.59 3.42
C ASP A 72 -23.07 -37.99 4.10
N PRO A 73 -22.88 -37.85 5.43
CA PRO A 73 -21.55 -37.89 6.03
C PRO A 73 -21.27 -39.19 6.80
N GLU A 74 -20.40 -40.06 6.27
CA GLU A 74 -19.60 -40.97 7.12
C GLU A 74 -18.37 -41.55 6.39
N HIS A 75 -17.24 -41.64 7.11
CA HIS A 75 -16.04 -42.44 6.83
C HIS A 75 -15.24 -42.28 5.50
N ILE A 76 -14.16 -41.47 5.52
CA ILE A 76 -12.73 -41.92 5.55
C ILE A 76 -11.75 -40.74 5.33
N SER A 77 -10.52 -40.91 5.81
CA SER A 77 -9.45 -39.92 5.94
C SER A 77 -8.45 -39.84 4.76
N VAL A 78 -7.59 -38.81 4.82
CA VAL A 78 -6.36 -38.56 4.04
C VAL A 78 -6.52 -37.90 2.66
N GLY A 79 -6.05 -36.65 2.52
CA GLY A 79 -5.80 -36.02 1.20
C GLY A 79 -5.91 -34.49 1.09
N ARG A 80 -5.08 -33.71 1.80
CA ARG A 80 -4.99 -32.24 1.60
C ARG A 80 -4.36 -31.89 0.23
N ALA A 81 -5.12 -31.99 -0.87
CA ALA A 81 -4.60 -31.64 -2.21
C ALA A 81 -5.63 -31.25 -3.31
N VAL A 82 -6.92 -30.99 -3.00
CA VAL A 82 -7.93 -30.71 -4.06
C VAL A 82 -8.74 -29.42 -3.86
N GLU A 83 -8.87 -28.91 -2.63
CA GLU A 83 -9.83 -27.83 -2.33
C GLU A 83 -9.33 -26.40 -2.60
N ARG A 84 -8.09 -26.23 -3.11
CA ARG A 84 -7.51 -24.92 -3.45
C ARG A 84 -7.67 -24.47 -4.92
N GLN A 85 -8.36 -25.25 -5.76
CA GLN A 85 -8.53 -24.94 -7.20
C GLN A 85 -9.98 -24.67 -7.64
N ARG A 86 -10.97 -24.73 -6.74
CA ARG A 86 -12.39 -24.61 -7.12
C ARG A 86 -13.03 -23.25 -6.83
N THR A 87 -12.53 -22.50 -5.85
CA THR A 87 -13.04 -21.16 -5.49
C THR A 87 -12.49 -20.02 -6.36
N THR A 88 -11.49 -20.27 -7.20
CA THR A 88 -10.84 -19.23 -8.03
C THR A 88 -11.48 -19.03 -9.40
N LEU A 89 -12.37 -19.91 -9.86
CA LEU A 89 -12.88 -19.90 -11.25
C LEU A 89 -14.29 -19.32 -11.45
N GLU A 90 -15.12 -19.25 -10.39
CA GLU A 90 -16.47 -18.66 -10.50
C GLU A 90 -16.52 -17.19 -10.06
N GLY A 91 -15.53 -16.70 -9.29
CA GLY A 91 -15.39 -15.29 -8.93
C GLY A 91 -14.86 -14.40 -10.06
N GLU A 92 -13.94 -14.90 -10.89
CA GLU A 92 -13.28 -14.10 -11.94
C GLU A 92 -14.19 -13.79 -13.16
N LEU A 93 -15.21 -14.62 -13.40
CA LEU A 93 -16.08 -14.50 -14.59
C LEU A 93 -17.16 -13.42 -14.49
N CYS A 94 -17.50 -12.94 -13.29
CA CYS A 94 -18.57 -11.95 -13.11
C CYS A 94 -18.06 -10.48 -13.10
N PHE A 95 -16.75 -10.25 -12.94
CA PHE A 95 -16.19 -8.89 -12.85
C PHE A 95 -15.85 -8.26 -14.22
N TYR A 96 -15.73 -9.07 -15.28
CA TYR A 96 -15.18 -8.65 -16.58
C TYR A 96 -16.17 -8.12 -17.62
N GLN A 97 -17.44 -7.89 -17.27
CA GLN A 97 -18.48 -7.49 -18.24
C GLN A 97 -18.89 -6.00 -18.22
N LYS A 98 -18.18 -5.12 -17.49
CA LYS A 98 -18.58 -3.70 -17.36
C LYS A 98 -17.52 -2.61 -17.66
N HIS A 99 -16.33 -2.97 -18.14
CA HIS A 99 -15.29 -2.02 -18.57
C HIS A 99 -14.88 -2.25 -20.03
N LEU A 100 -15.77 -1.86 -20.96
CA LEU A 100 -15.60 -2.06 -22.41
C LEU A 100 -15.28 -0.78 -23.21
N VAL A 101 -14.87 0.29 -22.51
CA VAL A 101 -14.29 1.51 -23.10
C VAL A 101 -13.07 1.89 -22.25
N GLY A 102 -11.86 1.71 -22.79
CA GLY A 102 -10.60 1.95 -22.05
C GLY A 102 -9.50 0.88 -22.21
N ALA A 103 -9.66 -0.12 -23.08
CA ALA A 103 -8.71 -1.23 -23.25
C ALA A 103 -7.58 -0.96 -24.28
N PHE A 104 -6.90 0.18 -24.19
CA PHE A 104 -5.63 0.45 -24.87
C PHE A 104 -4.70 1.25 -23.94
N ASN A 105 -3.89 0.55 -23.14
CA ASN A 105 -2.65 1.01 -22.48
C ASN A 105 -2.12 -0.12 -21.57
N VAL A 106 -1.40 -1.10 -22.15
CA VAL A 106 -0.80 -2.22 -21.40
C VAL A 106 0.52 -2.68 -22.04
N PHE A 107 1.58 -1.87 -21.97
CA PHE A 107 2.87 -2.24 -22.58
C PHE A 107 3.70 -3.24 -21.75
N SER A 108 3.25 -3.64 -20.55
CA SER A 108 3.92 -4.61 -19.68
C SER A 108 3.48 -6.07 -19.86
N HIS A 109 2.27 -6.35 -20.37
CA HIS A 109 1.74 -7.73 -20.48
C HIS A 109 1.65 -8.28 -21.91
N LEU A 110 1.91 -7.45 -22.93
CA LEU A 110 1.87 -7.88 -24.33
C LEU A 110 3.01 -8.88 -24.69
N SER A 111 4.07 -9.00 -23.89
CA SER A 111 5.12 -10.01 -24.13
C SER A 111 4.78 -11.42 -23.63
N GLU A 112 3.82 -11.57 -22.69
CA GLU A 112 3.64 -12.83 -21.93
C GLU A 112 2.22 -13.41 -21.97
N ARG A 113 1.18 -12.64 -22.31
CA ARG A 113 -0.23 -13.11 -22.32
C ARG A 113 -0.80 -13.34 -23.72
N PHE A 114 -0.09 -14.09 -24.56
CA PHE A 114 -0.41 -14.25 -26.00
C PHE A 114 -1.37 -15.39 -26.39
N ALA A 115 -2.30 -15.78 -25.52
CA ALA A 115 -3.21 -16.91 -25.76
C ALA A 115 -4.72 -16.59 -25.85
N ALA A 116 -5.18 -15.38 -25.49
CA ALA A 116 -6.62 -15.13 -25.28
C ALA A 116 -7.21 -13.80 -25.80
N PHE A 117 -6.40 -12.82 -26.26
CA PHE A 117 -6.92 -11.52 -26.69
C PHE A 117 -6.85 -11.30 -28.21
N ARG A 118 -7.96 -10.84 -28.80
CA ARG A 118 -8.00 -10.37 -30.20
C ARG A 118 -7.37 -8.98 -30.27
N ILE A 119 -6.15 -8.89 -30.79
CA ILE A 119 -5.53 -7.61 -31.16
C ILE A 119 -6.28 -7.05 -32.39
N PRO A 120 -6.60 -5.74 -32.44
CA PRO A 120 -7.17 -5.12 -33.63
C PRO A 120 -6.23 -5.24 -34.84
N SER A 121 -6.77 -5.08 -36.05
CA SER A 121 -5.99 -5.08 -37.30
C SER A 121 -4.93 -3.99 -37.41
N SER A 122 -5.06 -2.93 -36.61
CA SER A 122 -4.17 -1.77 -36.55
C SER A 122 -4.23 -1.16 -35.14
N PRO A 123 -3.33 -1.53 -34.20
CA PRO A 123 -3.22 -0.84 -32.92
C PRO A 123 -2.83 0.63 -33.10
N GLU A 124 -3.54 1.49 -32.36
CA GLU A 124 -3.16 2.87 -32.10
C GLU A 124 -2.31 2.91 -30.82
N VAL A 125 -1.21 3.66 -30.83
CA VAL A 125 -0.32 3.86 -29.69
C VAL A 125 -0.15 5.34 -29.43
N GLN A 126 -0.42 5.75 -28.19
CA GLN A 126 -0.27 7.13 -27.72
C GLN A 126 0.87 7.21 -26.69
N GLY A 127 1.65 8.29 -26.70
CA GLY A 127 2.69 8.48 -25.69
C GLY A 127 3.69 9.57 -26.06
N TRP A 128 4.85 9.56 -25.40
CA TRP A 128 5.91 10.54 -25.63
C TRP A 128 7.15 9.94 -26.27
N VAL A 129 7.71 10.68 -27.22
CA VAL A 129 8.94 10.32 -27.92
C VAL A 129 10.14 10.35 -26.97
N ARG A 130 10.86 9.22 -26.89
CA ARG A 130 12.06 9.02 -26.04
C ARG A 130 13.36 9.00 -26.84
N SER A 131 13.28 8.78 -28.15
CA SER A 131 14.36 9.05 -29.11
C SER A 131 13.82 9.01 -30.54
N VAL A 132 14.45 9.78 -31.42
CA VAL A 132 14.22 9.75 -32.88
C VAL A 132 15.55 9.49 -33.56
N ARG A 133 15.55 8.62 -34.58
CA ARG A 133 16.73 8.29 -35.40
C ARG A 133 16.29 8.06 -36.85
N ALA A 134 16.39 9.10 -37.67
CA ALA A 134 16.24 8.98 -39.11
C ALA A 134 17.49 8.37 -39.75
N GLN A 135 17.27 7.48 -40.74
CA GLN A 135 18.27 6.93 -41.65
C GLN A 135 17.73 7.02 -43.07
N LYS A 136 18.57 6.77 -44.09
CA LYS A 136 18.20 6.93 -45.51
C LYS A 136 16.94 6.17 -45.94
N GLU A 137 16.67 5.01 -45.34
CA GLU A 137 15.61 4.08 -45.74
C GLU A 137 14.59 3.82 -44.62
N VAL A 138 14.80 4.35 -43.42
CA VAL A 138 14.00 4.01 -42.24
C VAL A 138 14.08 5.08 -41.14
N LEU A 139 12.94 5.38 -40.54
CA LEU A 139 12.81 6.20 -39.34
C LEU A 139 12.56 5.29 -38.13
N PHE A 140 13.41 5.38 -37.11
CA PHE A 140 13.22 4.69 -35.83
C PHE A 140 12.80 5.67 -34.75
N LEU A 141 11.70 5.37 -34.05
CA LEU A 141 11.33 6.05 -32.80
C LEU A 141 11.29 5.07 -31.63
N HIS A 142 11.51 5.61 -30.44
CA HIS A 142 11.11 4.98 -29.20
C HIS A 142 9.98 5.80 -28.58
N ILE A 143 8.85 5.16 -28.26
CA ILE A 143 7.71 5.79 -27.57
C ILE A 143 7.54 5.16 -26.20
N ASN A 144 7.19 5.96 -25.20
CA ASN A 144 6.83 5.48 -23.86
C ASN A 144 5.63 6.30 -23.34
N ASP A 145 4.64 5.60 -22.80
CA ASP A 145 3.39 6.12 -22.24
C ASP A 145 3.42 6.22 -20.70
N GLY A 146 4.50 5.72 -20.07
CA GLY A 146 4.64 5.61 -18.62
C GLY A 146 4.15 4.30 -18.00
N SER A 147 3.49 3.40 -18.76
CA SER A 147 2.99 2.11 -18.23
C SER A 147 4.10 1.11 -17.91
N SER A 148 5.30 1.29 -18.48
CA SER A 148 6.50 0.53 -18.11
C SER A 148 7.78 1.35 -18.28
N LEU A 149 8.92 0.80 -17.87
CA LEU A 149 10.25 1.36 -18.14
C LEU A 149 10.70 1.17 -19.60
N GLU A 150 10.16 0.15 -20.28
CA GLU A 150 10.54 -0.15 -21.66
C GLU A 150 9.87 0.82 -22.65
N ASN A 151 10.55 1.08 -23.76
CA ASN A 151 9.98 1.87 -24.84
C ASN A 151 9.53 0.92 -25.95
N LEU A 152 8.39 1.22 -26.58
CA LEU A 152 8.02 0.58 -27.83
C LEU A 152 8.93 1.11 -28.94
N GLN A 153 9.63 0.23 -29.67
CA GLN A 153 10.23 0.60 -30.94
C GLN A 153 9.14 0.76 -32.00
N VAL A 154 9.13 1.92 -32.64
CA VAL A 154 8.37 2.20 -33.86
C VAL A 154 9.32 2.29 -35.03
N VAL A 155 8.94 1.66 -36.13
CA VAL A 155 9.64 1.67 -37.41
C VAL A 155 8.73 2.30 -38.44
N ALA A 156 9.18 3.36 -39.10
CA ALA A 156 8.39 4.17 -40.02
C ALA A 156 9.16 4.41 -41.33
N ASP A 157 8.43 4.75 -42.39
CA ASP A 157 9.02 5.32 -43.60
C ASP A 157 9.57 6.72 -43.29
N PRO A 158 10.75 7.13 -43.81
CA PRO A 158 11.30 8.47 -43.59
C PRO A 158 10.37 9.63 -44.00
N SER A 159 9.42 9.41 -44.92
CA SER A 159 8.42 10.41 -45.29
C SER A 159 7.42 10.77 -44.17
N LEU A 160 7.36 9.97 -43.10
CA LEU A 160 6.59 10.27 -41.88
C LEU A 160 7.38 11.12 -40.87
N GLU A 161 8.64 11.50 -41.17
CA GLU A 161 9.39 12.44 -40.33
C GLU A 161 8.86 13.88 -40.49
N ASN A 162 8.64 14.56 -39.35
CA ASN A 162 8.29 15.96 -39.29
C ASN A 162 9.23 16.69 -38.32
N ARG A 163 9.43 18.00 -38.51
CA ARG A 163 10.26 18.87 -37.64
C ARG A 163 9.79 18.87 -36.17
N ASP A 164 8.49 18.70 -35.94
CA ASP A 164 7.89 18.64 -34.60
C ASP A 164 8.03 17.27 -33.92
N LEU A 165 8.51 16.26 -34.65
CA LEU A 165 8.73 14.90 -34.16
C LEU A 165 10.08 14.84 -33.42
N THR A 166 10.11 15.47 -32.23
CA THR A 166 11.32 15.66 -31.42
C THR A 166 11.25 14.84 -30.13
N PHE A 167 12.37 14.77 -29.40
CA PHE A 167 12.40 14.20 -28.06
C PHE A 167 11.44 14.96 -27.13
N GLY A 168 10.56 14.22 -26.45
CA GLY A 168 9.56 14.79 -25.54
C GLY A 168 8.24 15.18 -26.19
N SER A 169 8.11 15.17 -27.52
CA SER A 169 6.81 15.40 -28.20
C SER A 169 5.81 14.30 -27.85
N ALA A 170 4.54 14.69 -27.69
CA ALA A 170 3.41 13.78 -27.58
C ALA A 170 2.95 13.36 -28.97
N VAL A 171 2.75 12.06 -29.18
CA VAL A 171 2.42 11.47 -30.48
C VAL A 171 1.33 10.42 -30.37
N GLU A 172 0.56 10.29 -31.45
CA GLU A 172 -0.30 9.15 -31.76
C GLU A 172 0.27 8.44 -32.99
N VAL A 173 0.34 7.11 -32.94
CA VAL A 173 0.90 6.28 -34.01
C VAL A 173 -0.04 5.11 -34.28
N GLU A 174 -0.57 5.04 -35.50
CA GLU A 174 -1.30 3.87 -35.97
C GLU A 174 -0.36 2.99 -36.79
N GLY A 175 -0.48 1.68 -36.64
CA GLY A 175 0.37 0.77 -37.42
C GLY A 175 0.10 -0.70 -37.15
N LYS A 176 1.02 -1.55 -37.60
CA LYS A 176 0.95 -3.01 -37.44
C LYS A 176 2.06 -3.49 -36.50
N LEU A 177 1.67 -4.12 -35.39
CA LEU A 177 2.63 -4.73 -34.45
C LEU A 177 3.17 -6.03 -35.06
N VAL A 178 4.49 -6.10 -35.24
CA VAL A 178 5.18 -7.24 -35.86
C VAL A 178 6.31 -7.76 -34.98
N LYS A 179 6.69 -9.02 -35.18
CA LYS A 179 7.89 -9.58 -34.53
C LYS A 179 9.13 -8.85 -35.06
N SER A 180 9.96 -8.35 -34.15
CA SER A 180 11.17 -7.62 -34.53
C SER A 180 12.26 -8.57 -35.07
N PRO A 181 13.11 -8.11 -36.01
CA PRO A 181 14.29 -8.86 -36.46
C PRO A 181 15.45 -8.83 -35.45
N HIS A 182 15.42 -7.94 -34.45
CA HIS A 182 16.54 -7.69 -33.54
C HIS A 182 16.39 -8.43 -32.21
N ARG A 183 17.41 -9.21 -31.83
CA ARG A 183 17.42 -10.07 -30.62
C ARG A 183 17.10 -9.40 -29.28
N MET A 184 17.23 -8.08 -29.12
CA MET A 184 16.97 -7.39 -27.84
C MET A 184 15.56 -6.82 -27.70
N GLN A 185 14.69 -6.98 -28.69
CA GLN A 185 13.30 -6.53 -28.64
C GLN A 185 12.39 -7.56 -29.34
N ASN A 186 11.32 -7.98 -28.66
CA ASN A 186 10.48 -9.06 -29.18
C ASN A 186 9.56 -8.59 -30.31
N MET A 187 9.04 -7.37 -30.21
CA MET A 187 8.08 -6.77 -31.14
C MET A 187 8.50 -5.35 -31.51
N GLU A 188 8.03 -4.86 -32.65
CA GLU A 188 8.12 -3.46 -33.07
C GLU A 188 6.81 -3.07 -33.79
N LEU A 189 6.44 -1.79 -33.73
CA LEU A 189 5.29 -1.24 -34.43
C LEU A 189 5.73 -0.68 -35.77
N LYS A 190 5.26 -1.26 -36.88
CA LYS A 190 5.42 -0.64 -38.21
C LYS A 190 4.36 0.42 -38.39
N ALA A 191 4.75 1.68 -38.28
CA ALA A 191 3.84 2.82 -38.37
C ALA A 191 3.33 3.00 -39.80
N GLU A 192 2.03 3.25 -39.91
CA GLU A 192 1.34 3.66 -41.14
C GLU A 192 1.02 5.16 -41.07
N THR A 193 0.76 5.69 -39.86
CA THR A 193 0.62 7.13 -39.59
C THR A 193 1.39 7.51 -38.32
N ILE A 194 1.87 8.76 -38.27
CA ILE A 194 2.42 9.40 -37.06
C ILE A 194 1.83 10.81 -36.97
N ARG A 195 1.08 11.10 -35.91
CA ARG A 195 0.54 12.43 -35.63
C ARG A 195 1.23 13.01 -34.39
N VAL A 196 1.89 14.16 -34.54
CA VAL A 196 2.37 14.93 -33.39
C VAL A 196 1.18 15.68 -32.80
N VAL A 197 0.81 15.34 -31.56
CA VAL A 197 -0.31 15.94 -30.82
C VAL A 197 0.15 17.16 -30.04
N GLY A 198 1.36 17.10 -29.48
CA GLY A 198 1.96 18.19 -28.72
C GLY A 198 3.47 18.26 -29.00
N PRO A 199 3.96 19.30 -29.71
CA PRO A 199 5.38 19.44 -29.99
C PRO A 199 6.18 19.74 -28.71
N CYS A 200 7.46 19.38 -28.70
CA CYS A 200 8.37 19.69 -27.60
C CYS A 200 9.63 20.42 -28.10
N ASP A 201 9.85 21.64 -27.62
CA ASP A 201 11.09 22.36 -27.85
C ASP A 201 12.21 21.73 -27.00
N THR A 202 13.14 21.06 -27.66
CA THR A 202 14.27 20.35 -27.02
C THR A 202 15.33 21.30 -26.45
N TRP A 203 15.35 22.58 -26.84
CA TRP A 203 16.21 23.59 -26.23
C TRP A 203 15.66 24.05 -24.89
N LEU A 204 14.35 24.32 -24.82
CA LEU A 204 13.68 24.77 -23.60
C LEU A 204 13.39 23.62 -22.61
N PHE A 205 13.17 22.39 -23.08
CA PHE A 205 12.88 21.26 -22.20
C PHE A 205 14.09 20.90 -21.31
N PRO A 206 13.99 20.93 -19.96
CA PRO A 206 15.15 20.80 -19.08
C PRO A 206 15.74 19.39 -19.05
N LEU A 207 14.90 18.35 -19.20
CA LEU A 207 15.36 16.96 -19.22
C LEU A 207 15.92 16.62 -20.61
N LYS A 208 17.23 16.72 -20.80
CA LYS A 208 17.89 16.44 -22.09
C LYS A 208 17.96 14.94 -22.43
N MET A 209 17.83 14.62 -23.71
CA MET A 209 17.92 13.26 -24.25
C MET A 209 19.33 12.66 -24.06
N LYS A 210 19.42 11.37 -23.70
CA LYS A 210 20.68 10.61 -23.44
C LYS A 210 21.55 11.12 -22.28
N GLU A 211 21.21 12.23 -21.64
CA GLU A 211 21.90 12.72 -20.44
C GLU A 211 21.35 12.10 -19.16
N ARG A 212 22.24 11.85 -18.19
CA ARG A 212 21.88 11.42 -16.83
C ARG A 212 21.83 12.63 -15.91
N HIS A 213 20.62 13.10 -15.65
CA HIS A 213 20.37 14.21 -14.74
C HIS A 213 20.47 13.75 -13.28
N PRO A 214 21.30 14.39 -12.44
CA PRO A 214 21.33 14.12 -11.00
C PRO A 214 19.96 14.35 -10.36
N LEU A 215 19.61 13.57 -9.33
CA LEU A 215 18.30 13.67 -8.65
C LEU A 215 18.04 15.09 -8.10
N GLU A 216 19.09 15.79 -7.67
CA GLU A 216 19.02 17.19 -7.24
C GLU A 216 18.60 18.17 -8.35
N TYR A 217 19.11 18.01 -9.57
CA TYR A 217 18.67 18.80 -10.72
C TYR A 217 17.21 18.48 -11.05
N VAL A 218 16.86 17.20 -11.05
CA VAL A 218 15.50 16.73 -11.33
C VAL A 218 14.49 17.25 -10.30
N ARG A 219 14.89 17.43 -9.03
CA ARG A 219 14.06 18.04 -7.97
C ARG A 219 13.69 19.51 -8.24
N GLN A 220 14.45 20.25 -9.06
CA GLN A 220 14.14 21.64 -9.42
C GLN A 220 12.91 21.76 -10.35
N PHE A 221 12.52 20.67 -11.02
CA PHE A 221 11.40 20.63 -11.95
C PHE A 221 10.32 19.64 -11.48
N PRO A 222 9.64 19.91 -10.35
CA PRO A 222 8.71 18.96 -9.74
C PRO A 222 7.56 18.57 -10.69
N HIS A 223 7.08 19.50 -11.52
CA HIS A 223 6.06 19.27 -12.54
C HIS A 223 6.54 18.44 -13.77
N LEU A 224 7.85 18.20 -13.95
CA LEU A 224 8.41 17.44 -15.08
C LEU A 224 9.18 16.17 -14.66
N ARG A 225 9.62 16.04 -13.39
CA ARG A 225 10.46 14.94 -12.92
C ARG A 225 9.89 13.55 -13.19
N CYS A 226 8.56 13.39 -13.23
CA CYS A 226 7.89 12.14 -13.60
C CYS A 226 8.24 11.63 -15.00
N ARG A 227 8.67 12.51 -15.93
CA ARG A 227 9.10 12.14 -17.28
C ARG A 227 10.52 11.54 -17.33
N ASN A 228 11.26 11.54 -16.22
CA ASN A 228 12.53 10.84 -16.08
C ASN A 228 12.30 9.36 -15.72
N ASN A 229 13.11 8.45 -16.27
CA ASN A 229 13.01 7.00 -16.01
C ASN A 229 13.04 6.67 -14.51
N THR A 230 13.90 7.31 -13.71
CA THR A 230 14.04 6.99 -12.28
C THR A 230 12.74 7.28 -11.53
N LEU A 231 12.13 8.46 -11.73
CA LEU A 231 10.88 8.77 -11.04
C LEU A 231 9.69 7.99 -11.62
N GLY A 232 9.61 7.79 -12.94
CA GLY A 232 8.56 6.93 -13.51
C GLY A 232 8.60 5.51 -12.93
N SER A 233 9.80 4.96 -12.73
CA SER A 233 10.02 3.65 -12.09
C SER A 233 9.59 3.68 -10.61
N LEU A 234 10.01 4.71 -9.85
CA LEU A 234 9.54 4.92 -8.48
C LEU A 234 8.02 4.94 -8.37
N LEU A 235 7.32 5.68 -9.24
CA LEU A 235 5.87 5.85 -9.12
C LEU A 235 5.12 4.55 -9.37
N ARG A 236 5.58 3.72 -10.32
CA ARG A 236 5.08 2.34 -10.51
C ARG A 236 5.36 1.46 -9.29
N ILE A 237 6.60 1.46 -8.81
CA ILE A 237 6.99 0.73 -7.58
C ILE A 237 6.15 1.16 -6.38
N ARG A 238 5.92 2.46 -6.19
CA ARG A 238 5.12 3.03 -5.10
C ARG A 238 3.67 2.54 -5.20
N SER A 239 3.09 2.56 -6.38
CA SER A 239 1.72 2.05 -6.62
C SER A 239 1.60 0.57 -6.26
N GLU A 240 2.54 -0.26 -6.72
CA GLU A 240 2.56 -1.71 -6.44
C GLU A 240 2.92 -2.01 -4.97
N ALA A 241 3.76 -1.20 -4.33
CA ALA A 241 4.04 -1.28 -2.90
C ALA A 241 2.82 -0.94 -2.05
N THR A 242 2.06 0.10 -2.41
CA THR A 242 0.79 0.43 -1.77
C THR A 242 -0.19 -0.73 -1.91
N ALA A 243 -0.36 -1.28 -3.12
CA ALA A 243 -1.22 -2.44 -3.35
C ALA A 243 -0.78 -3.66 -2.51
N ALA A 244 0.52 -3.99 -2.49
CA ALA A 244 1.07 -5.12 -1.74
C ALA A 244 0.85 -4.99 -0.22
N ILE A 245 0.97 -3.80 0.33
CA ILE A 245 0.71 -3.51 1.75
C ILE A 245 -0.78 -3.69 2.07
N HIS A 246 -1.68 -3.16 1.24
CA HIS A 246 -3.13 -3.38 1.41
C HIS A 246 -3.50 -4.86 1.30
N SER A 247 -2.96 -5.59 0.32
CA SER A 247 -3.19 -7.03 0.17
C SER A 247 -2.69 -7.82 1.38
N PHE A 248 -1.49 -7.53 1.90
CA PHE A 248 -0.98 -8.18 3.11
C PHE A 248 -1.95 -8.06 4.29
N PHE A 249 -2.45 -6.85 4.55
CA PHE A 249 -3.38 -6.64 5.66
C PHE A 249 -4.75 -7.30 5.41
N GLN A 250 -5.29 -7.23 4.19
CA GLN A 250 -6.55 -7.87 3.82
C GLN A 250 -6.47 -9.41 3.90
N ASP A 251 -5.41 -10.01 3.39
CA ASP A 251 -5.18 -11.46 3.42
C ASP A 251 -4.99 -11.99 4.85
N ASN A 252 -4.53 -11.14 5.78
CA ASN A 252 -4.42 -11.43 7.21
C ASN A 252 -5.65 -10.96 8.04
N GLY A 253 -6.74 -10.56 7.38
CA GLY A 253 -8.02 -10.27 8.03
C GLY A 253 -8.11 -8.93 8.80
N TYR A 254 -7.22 -7.97 8.50
CA TYR A 254 -7.29 -6.63 9.09
C TYR A 254 -8.36 -5.78 8.39
N VAL A 255 -9.05 -4.95 9.18
CA VAL A 255 -9.98 -3.94 8.66
C VAL A 255 -9.21 -2.64 8.37
N HIS A 256 -9.34 -2.11 7.16
CA HIS A 256 -8.78 -0.80 6.80
C HIS A 256 -9.65 0.32 7.37
N ILE A 257 -9.05 1.19 8.18
CA ILE A 257 -9.70 2.32 8.86
C ILE A 257 -9.11 3.61 8.30
N HIS A 258 -9.96 4.51 7.81
CA HIS A 258 -9.57 5.89 7.53
C HIS A 258 -9.58 6.71 8.82
N THR A 259 -8.41 6.88 9.43
CA THR A 259 -8.20 7.75 10.59
C THR A 259 -8.28 9.24 10.22
N PRO A 260 -8.75 10.13 11.10
CA PRO A 260 -8.88 11.55 10.79
C PRO A 260 -7.53 12.25 10.65
N ILE A 261 -7.40 13.12 9.65
CA ILE A 261 -6.20 13.95 9.41
C ILE A 261 -6.19 15.20 10.29
N ILE A 262 -7.36 15.80 10.51
CA ILE A 262 -7.54 16.94 11.42
C ILE A 262 -7.83 16.39 12.82
N THR A 263 -7.07 16.84 13.81
CA THR A 263 -7.12 16.33 15.19
C THR A 263 -6.97 17.47 16.20
N SER A 264 -7.53 17.30 17.40
CA SER A 264 -7.22 18.12 18.59
C SER A 264 -6.14 17.49 19.48
N ASN A 265 -5.67 16.30 19.12
CA ASN A 265 -4.81 15.45 19.96
C ASN A 265 -3.36 15.48 19.46
N ASP A 266 -2.40 15.64 20.37
CA ASP A 266 -0.99 15.31 20.12
C ASP A 266 -0.71 13.86 20.52
N CYS A 267 -0.64 12.96 19.53
CA CYS A 267 -0.43 11.54 19.77
C CYS A 267 0.98 11.23 20.30
N GLU A 268 2.02 11.92 19.79
CA GLU A 268 3.41 11.66 20.14
C GLU A 268 3.87 12.49 21.35
N GLY A 269 3.17 13.59 21.66
CA GLY A 269 3.48 14.49 22.78
C GLY A 269 4.71 15.37 22.52
N ALA A 270 5.14 15.48 21.27
CA ALA A 270 6.36 16.15 20.85
C ALA A 270 6.17 17.64 20.54
N GLY A 271 4.93 18.14 20.44
CA GLY A 271 4.62 19.57 20.21
C GLY A 271 4.89 20.12 18.80
N GLU A 272 5.60 19.38 17.95
CA GLU A 272 5.92 19.74 16.55
C GLU A 272 4.71 19.53 15.60
N LEU A 273 3.60 20.23 15.89
CA LEU A 273 2.33 20.13 15.16
C LEU A 273 2.07 21.31 14.21
N PHE A 274 1.48 21.05 13.04
CA PHE A 274 0.92 22.11 12.20
C PHE A 274 -0.49 22.47 12.67
N GLN A 275 -0.68 23.69 13.17
CA GLN A 275 -2.00 24.22 13.52
C GLN A 275 -2.80 24.62 12.28
N ILE A 276 -4.12 24.38 12.31
CA ILE A 276 -5.08 24.72 11.26
C ILE A 276 -6.02 25.81 11.79
N GLU A 277 -6.16 26.91 11.04
CA GLU A 277 -7.11 28.00 11.32
C GLU A 277 -7.93 28.30 10.03
N ALA A 278 -9.20 28.69 10.16
CA ALA A 278 -10.02 29.07 9.01
C ALA A 278 -9.69 30.49 8.54
N SER A 279 -9.49 30.69 7.22
CA SER A 279 -8.99 31.96 6.67
C SER A 279 -9.89 33.19 6.88
N ASN A 280 -11.16 32.98 7.21
CA ASN A 280 -12.20 34.01 7.20
C ASN A 280 -12.71 34.37 8.60
N GLU A 281 -12.10 33.85 9.67
CA GLU A 281 -12.35 34.32 11.04
C GLU A 281 -11.82 35.76 11.17
N ALA A 282 -12.72 36.72 11.36
CA ALA A 282 -12.37 38.14 11.40
C ALA A 282 -11.44 38.43 12.59
N LYS A 283 -10.24 38.94 12.31
CA LYS A 283 -9.15 39.16 13.29
C LYS A 283 -9.42 40.23 14.37
N GLU A 284 -10.67 40.66 14.54
CA GLU A 284 -11.04 41.82 15.36
C GLU A 284 -11.93 41.51 16.58
N SER A 285 -12.44 40.28 16.74
CA SER A 285 -13.00 39.82 18.01
C SER A 285 -11.90 39.31 18.93
N ALA A 286 -11.88 39.78 20.18
CA ALA A 286 -10.87 39.40 21.19
C ALA A 286 -10.94 37.92 21.63
N GLU A 287 -11.98 37.20 21.21
CA GLU A 287 -12.10 35.75 21.35
C GLU A 287 -11.72 35.11 20.01
N LYS A 288 -10.64 34.32 19.98
CA LYS A 288 -10.32 33.43 18.86
C LYS A 288 -11.33 32.27 18.84
N THR A 289 -12.41 32.42 18.08
CA THR A 289 -13.40 31.35 17.89
C THR A 289 -12.89 30.30 16.91
N HIS A 290 -12.09 29.35 17.37
CA HIS A 290 -11.64 28.23 16.52
C HIS A 290 -12.80 27.57 15.77
N PHE A 291 -12.64 27.29 14.47
CA PHE A 291 -13.65 26.58 13.65
C PHE A 291 -14.28 25.34 14.30
N PHE A 292 -13.51 24.55 15.06
CA PHE A 292 -13.99 23.35 15.77
C PHE A 292 -14.36 23.59 17.25
N ASN A 293 -14.39 24.85 17.70
CA ASN A 293 -14.46 25.29 19.10
C ASN A 293 -13.29 24.82 20.00
N VAL A 294 -12.29 24.14 19.42
CA VAL A 294 -11.05 23.70 20.03
C VAL A 294 -9.88 23.93 19.05
N PRO A 295 -8.63 24.04 19.52
CA PRO A 295 -7.46 24.02 18.65
C PRO A 295 -7.46 22.77 17.76
N ALA A 296 -7.10 22.94 16.49
CA ALA A 296 -7.05 21.88 15.51
C ALA A 296 -5.68 21.84 14.81
N PHE A 297 -5.20 20.63 14.55
CA PHE A 297 -3.87 20.35 14.04
C PHE A 297 -3.94 19.29 12.93
N LEU A 298 -2.90 19.22 12.09
CA LEU A 298 -2.65 18.05 11.26
C LEU A 298 -2.02 16.93 12.11
N THR A 299 -2.50 15.70 11.93
CA THR A 299 -2.09 14.57 12.77
C THR A 299 -0.66 14.09 12.50
N VAL A 300 0.05 13.74 13.58
CA VAL A 300 1.34 13.01 13.53
C VAL A 300 1.15 11.51 13.36
N SER A 301 0.01 10.95 13.78
CA SER A 301 -0.27 9.51 13.81
C SER A 301 -1.77 9.22 13.93
N GLY A 302 -2.24 8.14 13.31
CA GLY A 302 -3.58 7.59 13.47
C GLY A 302 -3.77 6.69 14.69
N GLN A 303 -2.69 6.35 15.43
CA GLN A 303 -2.66 5.28 16.43
C GLN A 303 -3.81 5.33 17.44
N LEU A 304 -4.02 6.45 18.14
CA LEU A 304 -5.05 6.51 19.19
C LEU A 304 -6.47 6.28 18.64
N HIS A 305 -6.70 6.56 17.36
CA HIS A 305 -7.97 6.26 16.69
C HIS A 305 -8.05 4.79 16.26
N LEU A 306 -6.93 4.16 15.90
CA LEU A 306 -6.88 2.71 15.69
C LEU A 306 -7.15 1.95 16.98
N GLU A 307 -6.64 2.39 18.14
CA GLU A 307 -6.94 1.78 19.44
C GLU A 307 -8.45 1.78 19.78
N VAL A 308 -9.18 2.86 19.41
CA VAL A 308 -10.66 2.90 19.54
C VAL A 308 -11.31 1.82 18.67
N MET A 309 -10.84 1.65 17.43
CA MET A 309 -11.39 0.64 16.50
C MET A 309 -10.97 -0.78 16.88
N ALA A 310 -9.78 -0.96 17.46
CA ALA A 310 -9.27 -2.24 17.96
C ALA A 310 -10.19 -2.83 19.05
N GLY A 311 -10.80 -1.97 19.88
CA GLY A 311 -11.83 -2.37 20.85
C GLY A 311 -13.09 -3.03 20.25
N ALA A 312 -13.30 -2.97 18.93
CA ALA A 312 -14.40 -3.65 18.22
C ALA A 312 -13.92 -4.64 17.14
N PHE A 313 -12.73 -4.45 16.58
CA PHE A 313 -12.15 -5.27 15.51
C PHE A 313 -10.76 -5.74 15.94
N THR A 314 -10.51 -7.05 16.01
CA THR A 314 -9.26 -7.56 16.61
C THR A 314 -7.99 -7.12 15.88
N HIS A 315 -8.09 -6.77 14.59
CA HIS A 315 -6.98 -6.33 13.76
C HIS A 315 -7.43 -5.15 12.88
N VAL A 316 -6.78 -4.00 13.00
CA VAL A 316 -7.08 -2.79 12.22
C VAL A 316 -5.80 -2.16 11.69
N PHE A 317 -5.90 -1.47 10.55
CA PHE A 317 -4.79 -0.69 10.02
C PHE A 317 -5.27 0.59 9.32
N THR A 318 -4.41 1.60 9.25
CA THR A 318 -4.56 2.79 8.40
C THR A 318 -3.39 2.88 7.43
N PHE A 319 -3.63 3.56 6.31
CA PHE A 319 -2.59 3.97 5.37
C PHE A 319 -2.96 5.38 4.92
N GLY A 320 -2.30 6.38 5.50
CA GLY A 320 -2.69 7.78 5.34
C GLY A 320 -1.52 8.75 5.49
N PRO A 321 -1.73 10.03 5.15
CA PRO A 321 -0.73 11.07 5.35
C PRO A 321 -0.65 11.49 6.82
N THR A 322 0.57 11.71 7.28
CA THR A 322 0.92 12.23 8.60
C THR A 322 1.90 13.38 8.46
N PHE A 323 1.92 14.27 9.44
CA PHE A 323 2.59 15.56 9.35
C PHE A 323 3.44 15.82 10.60
N ARG A 324 4.65 16.35 10.42
CA ARG A 324 5.52 16.78 11.52
C ARG A 324 6.10 18.16 11.19
N ALA A 325 6.00 19.11 12.11
CA ALA A 325 6.43 20.49 11.90
C ALA A 325 7.93 20.75 12.15
N GLU A 326 8.71 19.68 12.41
CA GLU A 326 10.15 19.74 12.68
C GLU A 326 10.88 20.61 11.65
N ASN A 327 11.62 21.62 12.13
CA ASN A 327 12.41 22.52 11.30
C ASN A 327 13.67 21.84 10.72
N SER A 328 13.46 20.87 9.83
CA SER A 328 14.47 19.96 9.33
C SER A 328 14.57 19.98 7.81
N GLN A 329 15.81 20.09 7.32
CA GLN A 329 16.13 19.95 5.89
C GLN A 329 16.90 18.65 5.58
N SER A 330 17.00 17.74 6.55
CA SER A 330 17.79 16.50 6.46
C SER A 330 17.40 15.62 5.25
N ARG A 331 18.27 14.66 4.89
CA ARG A 331 17.95 13.65 3.85
C ARG A 331 16.92 12.60 4.31
N ARG A 332 16.49 12.63 5.57
CA ARG A 332 15.62 11.62 6.19
C ARG A 332 14.23 12.14 6.56
N HIS A 333 14.05 13.46 6.66
CA HIS A 333 12.80 14.06 7.16
C HIS A 333 12.00 14.73 6.03
N LEU A 334 10.67 14.60 6.17
CA LEU A 334 9.63 15.29 5.40
C LEU A 334 8.65 15.91 6.40
N ALA A 335 8.02 17.01 6.02
CA ALA A 335 6.94 17.63 6.80
C ALA A 335 5.57 16.98 6.54
N GLU A 336 5.42 16.31 5.39
CA GLU A 336 4.28 15.50 4.97
C GLU A 336 4.82 14.18 4.42
N PHE A 337 4.38 13.07 4.98
CA PHE A 337 4.78 11.71 4.61
C PHE A 337 3.61 10.75 4.83
N TYR A 338 3.74 9.50 4.40
CA TYR A 338 2.70 8.49 4.55
C TYR A 338 3.11 7.46 5.60
N MET A 339 2.19 7.19 6.52
CA MET A 339 2.35 6.14 7.53
C MET A 339 1.43 4.97 7.23
N VAL A 340 1.97 3.78 7.47
CA VAL A 340 1.23 2.51 7.51
C VAL A 340 1.22 2.09 8.97
N GLU A 341 0.07 2.18 9.63
CA GLU A 341 -0.04 1.93 11.07
C GLU A 341 -1.06 0.83 11.32
N ALA A 342 -0.75 -0.09 12.23
CA ALA A 342 -1.60 -1.24 12.53
C ALA A 342 -1.69 -1.47 14.04
N GLU A 343 -2.87 -1.89 14.48
CA GLU A 343 -3.20 -2.15 15.89
C GLU A 343 -3.86 -3.53 16.03
N LEU A 344 -3.45 -4.28 17.04
CA LEU A 344 -3.83 -5.67 17.29
C LEU A 344 -4.31 -5.84 18.73
N SER A 345 -5.55 -6.29 18.89
CA SER A 345 -6.11 -6.68 20.18
C SER A 345 -5.71 -8.10 20.59
N PHE A 346 -5.80 -8.40 21.88
CA PHE A 346 -5.39 -9.68 22.49
C PHE A 346 -3.90 -10.00 22.25
N THR A 347 -3.06 -8.96 22.20
CA THR A 347 -1.61 -9.06 22.01
C THR A 347 -0.90 -8.80 23.33
N GLU A 348 -0.29 -9.83 23.91
CA GLU A 348 0.36 -9.77 25.22
C GLU A 348 1.87 -9.54 25.16
N ASN A 349 2.51 -9.85 24.01
CA ASN A 349 3.97 -9.84 23.88
C ASN A 349 4.42 -9.00 22.69
N LEU A 350 5.56 -8.31 22.83
CA LEU A 350 6.20 -7.60 21.72
C LEU A 350 6.53 -8.52 20.54
N GLN A 351 6.76 -9.81 20.78
CA GLN A 351 7.11 -10.75 19.73
C GLN A 351 6.02 -10.85 18.64
N ASP A 352 4.75 -10.81 19.03
CA ASP A 352 3.61 -10.86 18.10
C ASP A 352 3.62 -9.63 17.18
N VAL A 353 3.86 -8.43 17.75
CA VAL A 353 4.01 -7.17 17.00
C VAL A 353 5.21 -7.24 16.05
N THR A 354 6.37 -7.73 16.50
CA THR A 354 7.57 -7.86 15.65
C THR A 354 7.40 -8.87 14.52
N GLN A 355 6.67 -9.95 14.73
CA GLN A 355 6.40 -10.95 13.71
C GLN A 355 5.57 -10.33 12.57
N VAL A 356 4.53 -9.55 12.90
CA VAL A 356 3.73 -8.83 11.90
C VAL A 356 4.55 -7.80 11.14
N ILE A 357 5.46 -7.07 11.81
CA ILE A 357 6.38 -6.14 11.15
C ILE A 357 7.31 -6.89 10.17
N GLU A 358 7.93 -8.00 10.59
CA GLU A 358 8.83 -8.79 9.75
C GLU A 358 8.07 -9.35 8.53
N ASP A 359 6.89 -9.92 8.74
CA ASP A 359 6.08 -10.50 7.67
C ASP A 359 5.55 -9.45 6.69
N LEU A 360 5.13 -8.26 7.17
CA LEU A 360 4.72 -7.14 6.33
C LEU A 360 5.89 -6.71 5.42
N VAL A 361 7.05 -6.41 6.00
CA VAL A 361 8.21 -5.92 5.26
C VAL A 361 8.67 -6.96 4.23
N LYS A 362 8.74 -8.23 4.59
CA LYS A 362 9.14 -9.31 3.68
C LYS A 362 8.13 -9.57 2.57
N THR A 363 6.83 -9.60 2.91
CA THR A 363 5.77 -9.89 1.93
C THR A 363 5.61 -8.75 0.93
N ALA A 364 5.55 -7.50 1.41
CA ALA A 364 5.50 -6.33 0.55
C ALA A 364 6.76 -6.23 -0.34
N THR A 365 7.96 -6.46 0.21
CA THR A 365 9.21 -6.42 -0.58
C THR A 365 9.21 -7.50 -1.65
N SER A 366 8.93 -8.76 -1.28
CA SER A 366 8.89 -9.88 -2.22
C SER A 366 7.88 -9.64 -3.36
N THR A 367 6.74 -9.05 -3.03
CA THR A 367 5.69 -8.70 -4.01
C THR A 367 6.21 -7.65 -4.98
N VAL A 368 6.77 -6.54 -4.49
CA VAL A 368 7.36 -5.47 -5.33
C VAL A 368 8.49 -6.00 -6.22
N LEU A 369 9.40 -6.84 -5.70
CA LEU A 369 10.46 -7.46 -6.50
C LEU A 369 9.90 -8.34 -7.62
N SER A 370 8.78 -9.04 -7.38
CA SER A 370 8.13 -9.91 -8.38
C SER A 370 7.31 -9.14 -9.43
N LYS A 371 6.68 -8.02 -9.04
CA LYS A 371 5.78 -7.22 -9.89
C LYS A 371 6.50 -6.15 -10.68
N CYS A 372 7.55 -5.56 -10.10
CA CYS A 372 8.31 -4.43 -10.66
C CYS A 372 9.79 -4.77 -10.98
N PRO A 373 10.16 -5.98 -11.47
CA PRO A 373 11.57 -6.41 -11.47
C PRO A 373 12.48 -5.47 -12.26
N ARG A 374 12.02 -4.96 -13.42
CA ARG A 374 12.78 -4.02 -14.27
C ARG A 374 12.89 -2.62 -13.69
N ASP A 375 11.82 -2.14 -13.04
CA ASP A 375 11.80 -0.84 -12.38
C ASP A 375 12.75 -0.84 -11.18
N VAL A 376 12.76 -1.93 -10.41
CA VAL A 376 13.68 -2.12 -9.28
C VAL A 376 15.13 -2.31 -9.75
N GLU A 377 15.36 -3.09 -10.83
CA GLU A 377 16.71 -3.27 -11.41
C GLU A 377 17.34 -1.92 -11.78
N LEU A 378 16.57 -0.94 -12.26
CA LEU A 378 17.08 0.41 -12.54
C LEU A 378 17.74 1.05 -11.31
N PHE A 379 17.11 0.93 -10.13
CA PHE A 379 17.70 1.42 -8.87
C PHE A 379 18.89 0.58 -8.45
N HIS A 380 18.73 -0.74 -8.38
CA HIS A 380 19.79 -1.66 -7.95
C HIS A 380 20.99 -1.75 -8.91
N LYS A 381 20.93 -1.13 -10.09
CA LYS A 381 22.03 -1.10 -11.07
C LYS A 381 22.69 0.26 -11.22
N TYR A 382 21.93 1.35 -11.05
CA TYR A 382 22.39 2.70 -11.35
C TYR A 382 22.28 3.70 -10.19
N VAL A 383 21.58 3.36 -9.11
CA VAL A 383 21.43 4.18 -7.91
C VAL A 383 22.15 3.52 -6.73
N ALA A 384 21.86 2.26 -6.43
CA ALA A 384 22.43 1.53 -5.30
C ALA A 384 22.83 0.08 -5.66
N PRO A 385 24.00 -0.13 -6.29
CA PRO A 385 24.51 -1.45 -6.73
C PRO A 385 24.50 -2.56 -5.67
N ALA A 386 24.76 -2.23 -4.40
CA ALA A 386 24.82 -3.21 -3.31
C ALA A 386 23.44 -3.55 -2.71
N GLN A 387 22.36 -2.89 -3.13
CA GLN A 387 21.08 -3.03 -2.45
C GLN A 387 20.35 -4.34 -2.77
N LYS A 388 20.59 -4.91 -3.96
CA LYS A 388 20.03 -6.20 -4.34
C LYS A 388 20.43 -7.30 -3.36
N ASP A 389 21.73 -7.47 -3.14
CA ASP A 389 22.28 -8.53 -2.29
C ASP A 389 21.82 -8.38 -0.83
N ARG A 390 21.69 -7.13 -0.35
CA ARG A 390 21.13 -6.82 0.98
C ARG A 390 19.66 -7.23 1.12
N LEU A 391 18.84 -7.06 0.08
CA LEU A 391 17.45 -7.52 0.12
C LEU A 391 17.34 -9.04 0.01
N GLU A 392 18.19 -9.68 -0.78
CA GLU A 392 18.26 -11.15 -0.81
C GLU A 392 18.65 -11.71 0.58
N GLN A 393 19.56 -11.05 1.30
CA GLN A 393 19.89 -11.38 2.69
C GLN A 393 18.73 -11.09 3.66
N MET A 394 18.06 -9.94 3.55
CA MET A 394 16.91 -9.57 4.39
C MET A 394 15.75 -10.57 4.25
N LEU A 395 15.41 -10.97 3.02
CA LEU A 395 14.32 -11.90 2.75
C LEU A 395 14.64 -13.32 3.26
N LYS A 396 15.90 -13.73 3.20
CA LYS A 396 16.35 -15.08 3.58
C LYS A 396 16.48 -15.28 5.10
N ASN A 397 16.93 -14.26 5.84
CA ASN A 397 17.23 -14.37 7.27
C ASN A 397 16.04 -13.89 8.12
N LYS A 398 15.88 -14.44 9.33
CA LYS A 398 15.03 -13.81 10.36
C LYS A 398 15.67 -12.50 10.83
N PHE A 399 14.86 -11.54 11.27
CA PHE A 399 15.41 -10.31 11.84
C PHE A 399 15.98 -10.60 13.23
N VAL A 400 17.07 -9.92 13.57
CA VAL A 400 17.71 -10.08 14.87
C VAL A 400 16.93 -9.25 15.90
N THR A 401 16.85 -9.70 17.15
CA THR A 401 16.24 -8.93 18.25
C THR A 401 17.24 -8.78 19.38
N ILE A 402 17.42 -7.55 19.87
CA ILE A 402 18.19 -7.24 21.09
C ILE A 402 17.40 -6.27 21.96
N SER A 403 17.66 -6.26 23.27
CA SER A 403 17.16 -5.19 24.14
C SER A 403 17.96 -3.89 23.97
N TYR A 404 17.36 -2.75 24.34
CA TYR A 404 18.05 -1.46 24.46
C TYR A 404 19.27 -1.57 25.39
N ASN A 405 19.17 -2.35 26.48
CA ASN A 405 20.27 -2.57 27.41
C ASN A 405 21.47 -3.24 26.71
N GLU A 406 21.22 -4.30 25.94
CA GLU A 406 22.26 -4.95 25.12
C GLU A 406 22.80 -4.00 24.03
N ALA A 407 21.94 -3.21 23.39
CA ALA A 407 22.33 -2.23 22.40
C ALA A 407 23.31 -1.19 22.97
N VAL A 408 23.02 -0.63 24.15
CA VAL A 408 23.90 0.32 24.84
C VAL A 408 25.24 -0.32 25.23
N GLU A 409 25.25 -1.57 25.69
CA GLU A 409 26.51 -2.26 26.03
C GLU A 409 27.35 -2.60 24.79
N ILE A 410 26.72 -3.03 23.67
CA ILE A 410 27.40 -3.21 22.38
C ILE A 410 28.04 -1.90 21.91
N LEU A 411 27.34 -0.77 22.06
CA LEU A 411 27.84 0.55 21.68
C LEU A 411 29.01 1.02 22.57
N LYS A 412 28.94 0.80 23.89
CA LYS A 412 30.06 1.12 24.82
C LYS A 412 31.32 0.28 24.55
N GLN A 413 31.14 -0.96 24.07
CA GLN A 413 32.24 -1.86 23.71
C GLN A 413 32.80 -1.61 22.31
N ALA A 414 32.18 -0.72 21.52
CA ALA A 414 32.63 -0.40 20.18
C ALA A 414 34.00 0.30 20.19
N SER A 415 34.89 -0.08 19.27
CA SER A 415 36.21 0.54 19.11
C SER A 415 36.18 1.90 18.39
N GLN A 416 35.01 2.34 17.91
CA GLN A 416 34.85 3.62 17.22
C GLN A 416 34.40 4.72 18.18
N THR A 417 34.91 5.93 17.98
CA THR A 417 34.43 7.11 18.70
C THR A 417 33.14 7.62 18.08
N PHE A 418 32.05 7.64 18.85
CA PHE A 418 30.79 8.26 18.47
C PHE A 418 30.79 9.77 18.75
N THR A 419 29.99 10.53 18.01
CA THR A 419 29.78 11.97 18.22
C THR A 419 28.94 12.21 19.48
N PHE A 420 27.87 11.43 19.63
CA PHE A 420 27.03 11.36 20.81
C PHE A 420 27.43 10.14 21.63
N LYS A 421 27.47 10.26 22.96
CA LYS A 421 27.86 9.11 23.79
C LYS A 421 26.68 8.14 23.95
N PRO A 422 26.89 6.82 23.81
CA PRO A 422 25.87 5.82 24.10
C PRO A 422 25.75 5.61 25.61
N GLU A 423 24.87 6.40 26.24
CA GLU A 423 24.58 6.36 27.67
C GLU A 423 23.15 5.82 27.92
N TRP A 424 22.97 5.05 28.99
CA TRP A 424 21.65 4.48 29.32
C TRP A 424 20.69 5.58 29.75
N GLY A 425 19.47 5.58 29.21
CA GLY A 425 18.51 6.66 29.40
C GLY A 425 18.65 7.79 28.37
N CYS A 426 19.55 7.66 27.39
CA CYS A 426 19.61 8.53 26.21
C CYS A 426 19.10 7.81 24.95
N ASP A 427 18.51 8.56 24.03
CA ASP A 427 17.96 8.01 22.79
C ASP A 427 19.05 7.65 21.76
N LEU A 428 18.78 6.62 20.96
CA LEU A 428 19.74 6.06 20.00
C LEU A 428 19.85 6.92 18.74
N GLN A 429 20.92 7.71 18.66
CA GLN A 429 21.27 8.48 17.48
C GLN A 429 21.59 7.60 16.27
N THR A 430 21.39 8.08 15.03
CA THR A 430 21.56 7.23 13.84
C THR A 430 22.98 6.71 13.59
N GLU A 431 24.02 7.29 14.18
CA GLU A 431 25.35 6.66 14.18
C GLU A 431 25.38 5.38 15.03
N HIS A 432 24.62 5.33 16.12
CA HIS A 432 24.40 4.15 16.94
C HIS A 432 23.58 3.10 16.18
N GLU A 433 22.42 3.49 15.62
CA GLU A 433 21.54 2.59 14.87
C GLU A 433 22.29 1.87 13.74
N LYS A 434 23.08 2.63 12.96
CA LYS A 434 23.87 2.11 11.85
C LYS A 434 25.01 1.20 12.32
N TYR A 435 25.61 1.49 13.46
CA TYR A 435 26.62 0.61 14.05
C TYR A 435 26.00 -0.72 14.49
N LEU A 436 24.87 -0.69 15.20
CA LEU A 436 24.16 -1.88 15.68
C LEU A 436 23.76 -2.81 14.53
N VAL A 437 23.10 -2.29 13.49
CA VAL A 437 22.72 -3.08 12.32
C VAL A 437 23.94 -3.70 11.62
N LYS A 438 25.07 -2.98 11.54
CA LYS A 438 26.32 -3.50 10.99
C LYS A 438 26.95 -4.57 11.89
N HIS A 439 26.93 -4.37 13.21
CA HIS A 439 27.42 -5.33 14.20
C HIS A 439 26.62 -6.64 14.14
N CYS A 440 25.29 -6.56 13.98
CA CYS A 440 24.39 -7.68 13.82
C CYS A 440 24.38 -8.30 12.39
N GLY A 441 25.33 -7.93 11.52
CA GLY A 441 25.57 -8.61 10.24
C GLY A 441 24.89 -8.02 9.00
N GLU A 442 24.51 -6.73 9.03
CA GLU A 442 23.76 -6.03 7.96
C GLU A 442 22.38 -6.65 7.60
N VAL A 443 21.78 -7.39 8.52
CA VAL A 443 20.34 -7.75 8.48
C VAL A 443 19.52 -6.79 9.36
N PRO A 444 18.22 -6.61 9.12
CA PRO A 444 17.37 -5.80 9.99
C PRO A 444 17.36 -6.28 11.44
N LEU A 445 17.25 -5.32 12.35
CA LEU A 445 17.44 -5.49 13.78
C LEU A 445 16.29 -4.82 14.54
N PHE A 446 15.52 -5.59 15.30
CA PHE A 446 14.62 -5.07 16.31
C PHE A 446 15.43 -4.70 17.56
N VAL A 447 15.26 -3.47 18.04
CA VAL A 447 15.68 -3.06 19.40
C VAL A 447 14.42 -2.96 20.24
N ILE A 448 14.37 -3.65 21.37
CA ILE A 448 13.18 -3.73 22.26
C ILE A 448 13.45 -3.17 23.66
N ASN A 449 12.39 -2.86 24.40
CA ASN A 449 12.42 -2.48 25.81
C ASN A 449 13.24 -1.20 26.09
N TYR A 450 12.75 -0.07 25.59
CA TYR A 450 13.39 1.24 25.74
C TYR A 450 13.12 1.87 27.13
N PRO A 451 13.98 2.79 27.62
CA PRO A 451 13.79 3.50 28.89
C PRO A 451 12.43 4.19 28.97
N TYR A 452 11.77 4.06 30.13
CA TYR A 452 10.38 4.48 30.33
C TYR A 452 10.12 5.96 30.03
N ASP A 453 11.03 6.84 30.45
CA ASP A 453 10.87 8.30 30.32
C ASP A 453 11.24 8.85 28.93
N LEU A 454 11.81 8.03 28.03
CA LEU A 454 12.14 8.44 26.65
C LEU A 454 10.98 8.23 25.65
N LYS A 455 10.01 7.39 25.98
CA LYS A 455 8.97 6.93 25.03
C LYS A 455 7.57 7.44 25.42
N PRO A 456 6.64 7.60 24.45
CA PRO A 456 5.31 8.16 24.67
C PRO A 456 4.47 7.49 25.78
N PHE A 457 3.49 8.25 26.28
CA PHE A 457 2.71 7.88 27.47
C PHE A 457 1.92 6.58 27.33
N TYR A 458 1.50 6.22 26.12
CA TYR A 458 0.70 5.04 25.85
C TYR A 458 1.50 3.73 25.89
N MET A 459 2.83 3.75 25.90
CA MET A 459 3.63 2.52 25.87
C MET A 459 3.61 1.79 27.21
N ARG A 460 3.31 0.48 27.19
CA ARG A 460 3.13 -0.35 28.38
C ARG A 460 4.38 -0.44 29.25
N ASP A 461 4.22 -0.29 30.56
CA ASP A 461 5.29 -0.47 31.56
C ASP A 461 5.70 -1.94 31.69
N ASN A 462 7.01 -2.22 31.66
CA ASN A 462 7.54 -3.57 31.87
C ASN A 462 7.66 -3.96 33.35
N GLU A 463 7.62 -3.00 34.28
CA GLU A 463 7.81 -3.23 35.73
C GLU A 463 9.12 -3.97 36.09
N ASP A 464 10.15 -3.84 35.24
CA ASP A 464 11.43 -4.54 35.29
C ASP A 464 12.43 -4.00 36.34
N GLY A 465 11.94 -3.18 37.29
CA GLY A 465 12.68 -2.71 38.45
C GLY A 465 13.22 -1.28 38.31
N PRO A 466 14.40 -0.95 38.90
CA PRO A 466 14.89 0.42 38.98
C PRO A 466 15.26 1.05 37.64
N GLN A 467 15.75 0.26 36.68
CA GLN A 467 16.05 0.70 35.31
C GLN A 467 14.82 0.49 34.42
N ARG A 468 13.72 1.13 34.80
CA ARG A 468 12.38 0.90 34.24
C ARG A 468 12.33 1.11 32.72
N THR A 469 11.85 0.11 32.00
CA THR A 469 11.61 0.17 30.55
C THR A 469 10.12 0.11 30.22
N VAL A 470 9.79 0.46 28.97
CA VAL A 470 8.48 0.19 28.37
C VAL A 470 8.61 -0.86 27.28
N ALA A 471 7.54 -1.63 27.05
CA ALA A 471 7.41 -2.59 25.96
C ALA A 471 7.28 -1.88 24.59
N ALA A 472 8.36 -1.22 24.17
CA ALA A 472 8.55 -0.57 22.88
C ALA A 472 9.44 -1.42 21.98
N VAL A 473 9.30 -1.24 20.66
CA VAL A 473 10.18 -1.83 19.65
C VAL A 473 10.41 -0.87 18.49
N ASP A 474 11.66 -0.72 18.08
CA ASP A 474 12.04 -0.03 16.86
C ASP A 474 12.73 -1.03 15.91
N LEU A 475 12.33 -1.07 14.63
CA LEU A 475 13.00 -1.86 13.59
C LEU A 475 14.05 -1.01 12.88
N LEU A 476 15.32 -1.34 13.06
CA LEU A 476 16.45 -0.69 12.39
C LEU A 476 16.82 -1.46 11.12
N VAL A 477 16.96 -0.75 9.98
CA VAL A 477 17.35 -1.34 8.70
C VAL A 477 18.68 -0.78 8.15
N PRO A 478 19.45 -1.59 7.40
CA PRO A 478 20.74 -1.19 6.84
C PRO A 478 20.71 0.14 6.10
N GLY A 479 21.67 1.01 6.42
CA GLY A 479 21.88 2.30 5.75
C GLY A 479 20.95 3.44 6.19
N ILE A 480 19.73 3.16 6.66
CA ILE A 480 18.72 4.18 7.01
C ILE A 480 18.61 4.43 8.51
N GLY A 481 18.72 3.38 9.35
CA GLY A 481 18.32 3.44 10.76
C GLY A 481 16.89 2.92 10.92
N GLU A 482 16.12 3.46 11.85
CA GLU A 482 14.70 3.16 12.08
C GLU A 482 13.88 3.10 10.76
N LEU A 483 12.96 2.13 10.68
CA LEU A 483 11.96 1.96 9.62
C LEU A 483 10.54 1.89 10.21
N CYS A 484 10.39 1.18 11.34
CA CYS A 484 9.14 1.06 12.08
C CYS A 484 9.40 1.37 13.55
N GLY A 485 8.43 2.00 14.22
CA GLY A 485 8.34 2.13 15.66
C GLY A 485 7.02 1.57 16.16
N GLY A 486 7.01 0.88 17.31
CA GLY A 486 5.83 0.22 17.84
C GLY A 486 5.91 -0.07 19.33
N SER A 487 4.82 -0.56 19.91
CA SER A 487 4.77 -0.93 21.33
C SER A 487 3.60 -1.85 21.64
N LEU A 488 3.65 -2.51 22.79
CA LEU A 488 2.42 -2.83 23.53
C LEU A 488 1.85 -1.54 24.12
N ARG A 489 0.53 -1.45 24.22
CA ARG A 489 -0.16 -0.29 24.78
C ARG A 489 -0.46 -0.54 26.26
N GLU A 490 -0.45 0.51 27.07
CA GLU A 490 -0.77 0.40 28.49
C GLU A 490 -2.28 0.16 28.66
N GLU A 491 -2.65 -1.10 28.87
CA GLU A 491 -4.02 -1.59 29.06
C GLU A 491 -4.51 -1.39 30.50
N ARG A 492 -3.59 -1.21 31.47
CA ARG A 492 -3.93 -1.15 32.89
C ARG A 492 -4.28 0.28 33.28
N LEU A 493 -5.58 0.52 33.49
CA LEU A 493 -6.12 1.84 33.83
C LEU A 493 -5.30 2.61 34.89
N PRO A 494 -4.90 2.04 36.05
CA PRO A 494 -4.16 2.80 37.07
C PRO A 494 -2.76 3.26 36.62
N PHE A 495 -2.11 2.49 35.74
CA PHE A 495 -0.77 2.81 35.22
C PHE A 495 -0.87 3.96 34.20
N LEU A 496 -1.80 3.84 33.25
CA LEU A 496 -2.06 4.87 32.24
C LEU A 496 -2.54 6.19 32.86
N GLU A 497 -3.50 6.11 33.79
CA GLU A 497 -4.02 7.27 34.53
C GLU A 497 -2.91 7.97 35.32
N SER A 498 -2.11 7.22 36.08
CA SER A 498 -0.99 7.78 36.84
C SER A 498 0.05 8.46 35.93
N ARG A 499 0.31 7.92 34.73
CA ARG A 499 1.25 8.53 33.77
C ARG A 499 0.68 9.80 33.15
N LEU A 500 -0.60 9.80 32.75
CA LEU A 500 -1.29 10.98 32.22
C LEU A 500 -1.41 12.09 33.28
N GLN A 501 -1.67 11.75 34.55
CA GLN A 501 -1.66 12.71 35.66
C GLN A 501 -0.29 13.38 35.84
N ARG A 502 0.82 12.60 35.80
CA ARG A 502 2.18 13.17 35.89
C ARG A 502 2.53 14.11 34.74
N LEU A 503 1.93 13.92 33.56
CA LEU A 503 2.11 14.77 32.38
C LEU A 503 1.12 15.96 32.33
N GLY A 504 0.15 16.06 33.25
CA GLY A 504 -0.90 17.07 33.20
C GLY A 504 -1.92 16.87 32.07
N LEU A 505 -2.06 15.63 31.58
CA LEU A 505 -2.84 15.27 30.38
C LEU A 505 -4.11 14.45 30.67
N ALA A 506 -4.40 14.16 31.94
CA ALA A 506 -5.51 13.27 32.33
C ALA A 506 -6.89 13.75 31.83
N ASP A 507 -7.21 15.04 32.00
CA ASP A 507 -8.50 15.61 31.59
C ASP A 507 -8.68 15.55 30.07
N THR A 508 -7.64 15.88 29.30
CA THR A 508 -7.62 15.83 27.83
C THR A 508 -7.87 14.43 27.28
N TYR A 509 -7.35 13.41 27.97
CA TYR A 509 -7.39 12.01 27.53
C TYR A 509 -8.41 11.15 28.30
N GLN A 510 -9.45 11.76 28.90
CA GLN A 510 -10.48 11.02 29.62
C GLN A 510 -11.18 9.96 28.73
N TRP A 511 -11.42 10.27 27.46
CA TRP A 511 -11.99 9.34 26.48
C TRP A 511 -11.06 8.13 26.18
N TYR A 512 -9.75 8.33 26.26
CA TYR A 512 -8.75 7.29 26.03
C TYR A 512 -8.57 6.39 27.26
N LEU A 513 -8.72 6.96 28.47
CA LEU A 513 -8.86 6.21 29.71
C LEU A 513 -10.13 5.34 29.73
N ASP A 514 -11.23 5.77 29.08
CA ASP A 514 -12.46 4.98 29.00
C ASP A 514 -12.29 3.69 28.18
N LEU A 515 -11.38 3.66 27.20
CA LEU A 515 -10.97 2.43 26.50
C LEU A 515 -10.35 1.38 27.45
N ARG A 516 -9.85 1.82 28.61
CA ARG A 516 -9.30 0.96 29.66
C ARG A 516 -10.33 0.59 30.74
N LYS A 517 -11.55 1.14 30.69
CA LYS A 517 -12.66 0.82 31.62
C LYS A 517 -13.63 -0.21 31.07
N PHE A 518 -13.94 -0.15 29.78
CA PHE A 518 -15.07 -0.89 29.18
C PHE A 518 -14.61 -2.10 28.36
N GLY A 519 -14.10 -3.12 29.05
CA GLY A 519 -13.66 -4.38 28.41
C GLY A 519 -12.27 -4.29 27.78
N SER A 520 -11.32 -3.65 28.47
CA SER A 520 -9.94 -3.53 27.99
C SER A 520 -9.24 -4.88 27.86
N VAL A 521 -8.28 -4.94 26.95
CA VAL A 521 -7.49 -6.12 26.60
C VAL A 521 -6.02 -5.72 26.41
N PRO A 522 -5.05 -6.62 26.62
CA PRO A 522 -3.69 -6.44 26.11
C PRO A 522 -3.74 -6.21 24.60
N HIS A 523 -3.05 -5.19 24.11
CA HIS A 523 -2.99 -4.83 22.70
C HIS A 523 -1.67 -4.16 22.36
N GLY A 524 -1.32 -4.17 21.08
CA GLY A 524 -0.10 -3.55 20.60
C GLY A 524 -0.19 -3.22 19.12
N GLY A 525 0.75 -2.41 18.66
CA GLY A 525 0.75 -1.92 17.30
C GLY A 525 2.04 -1.22 16.92
N PHE A 526 2.11 -0.77 15.67
CA PHE A 526 3.28 -0.12 15.10
C PHE A 526 2.90 0.84 13.98
N GLY A 527 3.80 1.77 13.69
CA GLY A 527 3.81 2.60 12.49
C GLY A 527 5.06 2.32 11.66
N MET A 528 4.90 2.20 10.34
CA MET A 528 5.98 2.11 9.35
C MET A 528 5.92 3.33 8.43
N GLY A 529 7.03 4.07 8.35
CA GLY A 529 7.15 5.20 7.42
C GLY A 529 7.28 4.72 5.98
N PHE A 530 6.27 4.95 5.14
CA PHE A 530 6.22 4.40 3.79
C PHE A 530 7.36 4.92 2.89
N GLU A 531 7.73 6.19 3.03
CA GLU A 531 8.91 6.74 2.35
C GLU A 531 10.24 6.18 2.90
N ARG A 532 10.34 5.77 4.17
CA ARG A 532 11.54 5.07 4.69
C ARG A 532 11.59 3.63 4.14
N TYR A 533 10.44 2.96 4.00
CA TYR A 533 10.33 1.66 3.34
C TYR A 533 10.77 1.72 1.86
N LEU A 534 10.29 2.70 1.10
CA LEU A 534 10.69 2.88 -0.30
C LEU A 534 12.17 3.25 -0.46
N GLN A 535 12.73 4.09 0.42
CA GLN A 535 14.18 4.33 0.45
C GLN A 535 14.94 3.03 0.71
N TYR A 536 14.48 2.20 1.64
CA TYR A 536 15.15 0.95 1.99
C TYR A 536 15.17 -0.03 0.81
N ILE A 537 14.03 -0.35 0.21
CA ILE A 537 14.00 -1.37 -0.86
C ILE A 537 14.66 -0.89 -2.16
N LEU A 538 14.83 0.42 -2.37
CA LEU A 538 15.48 0.97 -3.57
C LEU A 538 16.93 1.44 -3.33
N GLY A 539 17.36 1.57 -2.07
CA GLY A 539 18.67 2.11 -1.70
C GLY A 539 18.81 3.60 -2.02
N VAL A 540 17.72 4.37 -1.95
CA VAL A 540 17.72 5.81 -2.26
C VAL A 540 18.17 6.61 -1.04
N ASP A 541 19.26 7.38 -1.19
CA ASP A 541 19.91 8.16 -0.12
C ASP A 541 19.10 9.32 0.48
N ASN A 542 17.99 9.72 -0.15
CA ASN A 542 17.26 10.95 0.17
C ASN A 542 15.75 10.74 0.05
N ILE A 543 15.04 10.94 1.16
CA ILE A 543 13.60 10.77 1.28
C ILE A 543 12.79 11.62 0.27
N LYS A 544 13.35 12.76 -0.13
CA LYS A 544 12.76 13.70 -1.10
C LYS A 544 12.66 13.11 -2.53
N ASP A 545 13.39 12.03 -2.78
CA ASP A 545 13.47 11.35 -4.07
C ASP A 545 12.59 10.07 -4.13
N VAL A 546 11.84 9.72 -3.06
CA VAL A 546 10.88 8.58 -3.02
C VAL A 546 9.40 8.98 -2.90
N ILE A 547 9.10 10.29 -2.91
CA ILE A 547 7.76 10.87 -2.96
C ILE A 547 7.65 11.81 -4.18
N PRO A 548 6.49 11.97 -4.84
CA PRO A 548 6.38 12.81 -6.04
C PRO A 548 6.73 14.28 -5.76
N PHE A 549 6.13 14.84 -4.71
CA PHE A 549 6.16 16.26 -4.36
C PHE A 549 6.51 16.41 -2.87
N PRO A 550 7.80 16.33 -2.49
CA PRO A 550 8.21 16.36 -1.10
C PRO A 550 7.90 17.71 -0.44
N ARG A 551 7.27 17.67 0.74
CA ARG A 551 7.17 18.80 1.67
C ARG A 551 8.26 18.68 2.74
N PHE A 552 8.96 19.76 3.03
CA PHE A 552 9.99 19.83 4.08
C PHE A 552 10.21 21.28 4.50
N SER A 553 11.00 21.53 5.55
CA SER A 553 11.19 22.90 6.03
C SER A 553 11.68 23.84 4.93
N HIS A 554 11.05 25.01 4.84
CA HIS A 554 11.21 26.03 3.79
C HIS A 554 10.90 25.58 2.34
N SER A 555 10.20 24.46 2.12
CA SER A 555 9.83 24.00 0.78
C SER A 555 8.43 23.39 0.70
N CYS A 556 7.53 24.15 0.07
CA CYS A 556 6.19 23.74 -0.36
C CYS A 556 6.01 24.09 -1.86
N LEU A 557 6.94 23.62 -2.71
CA LEU A 557 6.91 23.90 -4.15
C LEU A 557 5.88 23.04 -4.89
N LEU A 558 5.17 23.66 -5.84
CA LEU A 558 3.84 23.28 -6.38
C LEU A 558 2.71 23.68 -5.44
#